data_AF-A0A958PNP0-F1
#
_entry.id   AF-A0A958PNP0-F1
#
_cell.length_a   1.000
_cell.length_b   1.000
_cell.length_c   1.000
_cell.angle_alpha   90.00
_cell.angle_beta   90.00
_cell.angle_gamma   90.00
#
_symmetry.space_group_name_H-M   'P 1'
#
loop_
_entity.id
_entity.type
_entity.pdbx_description
1 polymer ?
#
loop_
_entity_poly.entity_id
_entity_poly.type
_entity_poly.pdbx_seq_one_letter_code
_entity_poly.pdbx_strand_id
1 'polypeptide(L)'
;MSPLGAYLKCYSTLTNSRPRSSDDLYQQVLSGEVTPANACVQLITESEFNGQGVIKVNSDRHRRILHTLHSFHQSWFGKLDFLSSFAAGVRGTYSSYIYDQSEPALYITRALFQPNQKYEDIVTSNQSLKPVRFMSGTLKSSATRQETIDLGLCRASDSPATCYFDVSMGGARAPWAQVRYSPKGDLVGIQAANPLIVPQLNAKGEKLKDVNIVANIGGGIIGSPIYRMVNQPLAINGHFDGSTVARNWSKALFQDLLCRSLPVLRYGDALPFVDATSSFPFRQSQTCVTCHATIDRMAGTMRNYTLRFAGRATTTVDEKILAIEYADAWPISKPPIENWRSEIDTDYHLRPPIGQLYYRGYDGTLNFSSVSGSGELGSELAARKDLYVCAAKRYYEFFTGHSVTVADINDPAYIEPLPPEEIHHRNRVIELGERLFQHQSLKILIREIIESPEFNEVPIVLDRGLASEES
;
A
#
# COMPACT_ATOMS: atom_id res chain seq x y z
N MET A 1 -6.05 15.75 -30.78
CA MET A 1 -7.40 15.61 -30.21
C MET A 1 -8.00 17.01 -30.05
N SER A 2 -9.31 17.22 -30.21
CA SER A 2 -9.92 18.52 -29.87
C SER A 2 -9.91 18.73 -28.34
N PRO A 3 -10.00 19.99 -27.84
CA PRO A 3 -10.11 20.23 -26.40
C PRO A 3 -11.25 19.45 -25.75
N LEU A 4 -12.44 19.44 -26.37
CA LEU A 4 -13.57 18.66 -25.89
C LEU A 4 -13.26 17.15 -25.85
N GLY A 5 -12.55 16.62 -26.86
CA GLY A 5 -12.14 15.21 -26.88
C GLY A 5 -11.23 14.85 -25.70
N ALA A 6 -10.27 15.72 -25.36
CA ALA A 6 -9.38 15.51 -24.22
C ALA A 6 -10.16 15.51 -22.89
N TYR A 7 -11.12 16.42 -22.72
CA TYR A 7 -11.99 16.46 -21.54
C TYR A 7 -12.85 15.20 -21.45
N LEU A 8 -13.47 14.77 -22.56
CA LEU A 8 -14.29 13.56 -22.59
C LEU A 8 -13.48 12.30 -22.24
N LYS A 9 -12.24 12.18 -22.75
CA LYS A 9 -11.32 11.10 -22.38
C LYS A 9 -11.12 11.08 -20.87
N CYS A 10 -10.65 12.18 -20.29
CA CYS A 10 -10.38 12.29 -18.87
C CYS A 10 -11.63 12.07 -17.99
N TYR A 11 -12.77 12.68 -18.33
CA TYR A 11 -14.03 12.49 -17.61
C TYR A 11 -14.40 11.00 -17.59
N SER A 12 -14.29 10.32 -18.73
CA SER A 12 -14.58 8.88 -18.82
C SER A 12 -13.58 8.04 -18.02
N THR A 13 -12.29 8.38 -18.03
CA THR A 13 -11.26 7.73 -17.20
C THR A 13 -11.55 7.88 -15.71
N LEU A 14 -12.03 9.04 -15.24
CA LEU A 14 -12.29 9.28 -13.82
C LEU A 14 -13.62 8.71 -13.35
N THR A 15 -14.67 8.79 -14.17
CA THR A 15 -16.04 8.46 -13.75
C THR A 15 -16.54 7.11 -14.26
N ASN A 16 -15.85 6.50 -15.23
CA ASN A 16 -16.37 5.39 -16.03
C ASN A 16 -17.75 5.69 -16.66
N SER A 17 -18.00 6.94 -17.02
CA SER A 17 -19.26 7.41 -17.61
C SER A 17 -19.03 8.56 -18.59
N ARG A 18 -20.06 8.97 -19.33
CA ARG A 18 -20.01 10.18 -20.16
C ARG A 18 -20.64 11.37 -19.42
N PRO A 19 -20.10 12.59 -19.56
CA PRO A 19 -20.79 13.76 -19.02
C PRO A 19 -22.08 13.98 -19.81
N ARG A 20 -23.11 14.52 -19.13
CA ARG A 20 -24.30 15.01 -19.83
C ARG A 20 -23.92 16.25 -20.63
N SER A 21 -24.58 16.48 -21.76
CA SER A 21 -24.40 17.74 -22.50
C SER A 21 -24.78 18.96 -21.66
N SER A 22 -25.66 18.82 -20.67
CA SER A 22 -26.02 19.88 -19.72
C SER A 22 -25.06 20.01 -18.53
N ASP A 23 -23.95 19.27 -18.47
CA ASP A 23 -22.96 19.42 -17.41
C ASP A 23 -22.19 20.74 -17.57
N ASP A 24 -22.08 21.53 -16.51
CA ASP A 24 -21.50 22.88 -16.57
C ASP A 24 -20.05 22.86 -17.08
N LEU A 25 -19.23 21.90 -16.62
CA LEU A 25 -17.84 21.76 -17.07
C LEU A 25 -17.76 21.34 -18.54
N TYR A 26 -18.68 20.50 -18.99
CA TYR A 26 -18.79 20.17 -20.41
C TYR A 26 -19.02 21.42 -21.26
N GLN A 27 -19.96 22.28 -20.86
CA GLN A 27 -20.26 23.53 -21.58
C GLN A 27 -19.10 24.54 -21.54
N GLN A 28 -18.42 24.66 -20.40
CA GLN A 28 -17.25 25.54 -20.25
C GLN A 28 -16.06 25.09 -21.12
N VAL A 29 -15.83 23.79 -21.25
CA VAL A 29 -14.79 23.27 -22.17
C VAL A 29 -15.20 23.46 -23.63
N LEU A 30 -16.49 23.25 -23.95
CA LEU A 30 -17.01 23.44 -25.30
C LEU A 30 -16.89 24.90 -25.76
N SER A 31 -17.16 25.86 -24.87
CA SER A 31 -17.03 27.30 -25.14
C SER A 31 -15.58 27.81 -25.14
N GLY A 32 -14.63 27.02 -24.61
CA GLY A 32 -13.23 27.40 -24.43
C GLY A 32 -12.96 28.26 -23.20
N GLU A 33 -13.92 28.39 -22.28
CA GLU A 33 -13.75 29.11 -21.00
C GLU A 33 -12.75 28.40 -20.08
N VAL A 34 -12.77 27.07 -20.06
CA VAL A 34 -11.88 26.24 -19.23
C VAL A 34 -11.13 25.25 -20.10
N THR A 35 -9.83 25.08 -19.84
CA THR A 35 -9.02 24.06 -20.54
C THR A 35 -9.41 22.65 -20.08
N PRO A 36 -9.24 21.62 -20.91
CA PRO A 36 -9.57 20.24 -20.53
C PRO A 36 -8.87 19.79 -19.25
N ALA A 37 -7.60 20.12 -19.08
CA ALA A 37 -6.82 19.76 -17.90
C ALA A 37 -7.34 20.45 -16.63
N ASN A 38 -7.73 21.72 -16.70
CA ASN A 38 -8.31 22.44 -15.57
C ASN A 38 -9.69 21.88 -15.19
N ALA A 39 -10.54 21.57 -16.18
CA ALA A 39 -11.84 20.95 -15.94
C ALA A 39 -11.69 19.56 -15.26
N CYS A 40 -10.70 18.77 -15.69
CA CYS A 40 -10.37 17.48 -15.08
C CYS A 40 -9.91 17.59 -13.62
N VAL A 41 -8.99 18.51 -13.34
CA VAL A 41 -8.53 18.77 -11.97
C VAL A 41 -9.68 19.31 -11.11
N GLN A 42 -10.60 20.08 -11.69
CA GLN A 42 -11.78 20.56 -10.99
C GLN A 42 -12.70 19.41 -10.56
N LEU A 43 -12.94 18.40 -11.41
CA LEU A 43 -13.70 17.19 -11.02
C LEU A 43 -13.10 16.49 -9.79
N ILE A 44 -11.76 16.39 -9.75
CA ILE A 44 -11.03 15.80 -8.61
C ILE A 44 -11.15 16.72 -7.38
N THR A 45 -11.02 18.03 -7.57
CA THR A 45 -11.08 19.04 -6.50
C THR A 45 -12.48 19.10 -5.85
N GLU A 46 -13.54 18.98 -6.63
CA GLU A 46 -14.93 18.88 -6.13
C GLU A 46 -15.15 17.58 -5.33
N SER A 47 -14.36 16.54 -5.59
CA SER A 47 -14.37 15.25 -4.89
C SER A 47 -13.42 15.20 -3.67
N GLU A 48 -12.81 16.33 -3.28
CA GLU A 48 -11.91 16.39 -2.12
C GLU A 48 -12.60 16.06 -0.80
N PHE A 49 -11.78 15.71 0.19
CA PHE A 49 -12.21 15.59 1.56
C PHE A 49 -12.29 16.96 2.26
N ASN A 50 -13.23 17.09 3.17
CA ASN A 50 -13.33 18.20 4.11
C ASN A 50 -12.33 18.03 5.28
N GLY A 51 -12.39 18.92 6.27
CA GLY A 51 -11.51 18.86 7.45
C GLY A 51 -11.71 17.60 8.31
N GLN A 52 -12.84 16.91 8.15
CA GLN A 52 -13.16 15.65 8.84
C GLN A 52 -12.71 14.41 8.06
N GLY A 53 -12.04 14.59 6.90
CA GLY A 53 -11.61 13.49 6.06
C GLY A 53 -12.76 12.79 5.33
N VAL A 54 -13.88 13.48 5.07
CA VAL A 54 -15.04 12.95 4.33
C VAL A 54 -15.28 13.80 3.09
N ILE A 55 -15.75 13.21 1.99
CA ILE A 55 -16.00 13.90 0.73
C ILE A 55 -16.88 15.15 0.92
N LYS A 56 -16.47 16.28 0.34
CA LYS A 56 -17.18 17.57 0.45
C LYS A 56 -18.57 17.49 -0.18
N VAL A 57 -18.67 16.88 -1.37
CA VAL A 57 -19.91 16.73 -2.12
C VAL A 57 -20.22 15.25 -2.32
N ASN A 58 -21.20 14.74 -1.59
CA ASN A 58 -21.58 13.32 -1.67
C ASN A 58 -22.61 13.05 -2.78
N SER A 59 -22.22 13.23 -4.05
CA SER A 59 -23.02 12.83 -5.21
C SER A 59 -22.45 11.57 -5.88
N ASP A 60 -23.25 10.94 -6.74
CA ASP A 60 -22.83 9.73 -7.48
C ASP A 60 -21.54 9.96 -8.31
N ARG A 61 -21.46 11.12 -8.98
CA ARG A 61 -20.27 11.53 -9.76
C ARG A 61 -19.00 11.54 -8.91
N HIS A 62 -19.03 12.21 -7.77
CA HIS A 62 -17.85 12.36 -6.91
C HIS A 62 -17.46 11.02 -6.24
N ARG A 63 -18.44 10.20 -5.85
CA ARG A 63 -18.18 8.84 -5.35
C ARG A 63 -17.52 7.95 -6.41
N ARG A 64 -17.95 8.04 -7.68
CA ARG A 64 -17.31 7.32 -8.79
C ARG A 64 -15.86 7.75 -9.00
N ILE A 65 -15.58 9.05 -8.97
CA ILE A 65 -14.21 9.58 -9.09
C ILE A 65 -13.31 9.02 -7.99
N LEU A 66 -13.78 9.12 -6.73
CA LEU A 66 -13.06 8.59 -5.58
C LEU A 66 -12.86 7.07 -5.67
N HIS A 67 -13.90 6.33 -6.05
CA HIS A 67 -13.83 4.88 -6.23
C HIS A 67 -12.82 4.51 -7.32
N THR A 68 -12.90 5.12 -8.50
CA THR A 68 -11.98 4.83 -9.62
C THR A 68 -10.53 5.07 -9.23
N LEU A 69 -10.22 6.23 -8.63
CA LEU A 69 -8.86 6.58 -8.25
C LEU A 69 -8.36 5.75 -7.07
N HIS A 70 -9.21 5.43 -6.10
CA HIS A 70 -8.82 4.53 -5.01
C HIS A 70 -8.58 3.10 -5.50
N SER A 71 -9.42 2.56 -6.38
CA SER A 71 -9.22 1.26 -7.02
C SER A 71 -7.93 1.24 -7.86
N PHE A 72 -7.62 2.35 -8.54
CA PHE A 72 -6.32 2.54 -9.18
C PHE A 72 -5.16 2.51 -8.17
N HIS A 73 -5.26 3.20 -7.02
CA HIS A 73 -4.21 3.11 -6.00
C HIS A 73 -4.09 1.72 -5.37
N GLN A 74 -5.20 0.99 -5.22
CA GLN A 74 -5.18 -0.40 -4.76
C GLN A 74 -4.39 -1.30 -5.70
N SER A 75 -4.49 -1.08 -7.02
CA SER A 75 -3.75 -1.86 -8.01
C SER A 75 -2.23 -1.64 -7.94
N TRP A 76 -1.76 -0.68 -7.13
CA TRP A 76 -0.33 -0.46 -6.96
C TRP A 76 0.35 -1.56 -6.18
N PHE A 77 -0.42 -2.19 -5.30
CA PHE A 77 0.04 -3.25 -4.44
C PHE A 77 -0.33 -4.57 -5.11
N GLY A 78 0.61 -5.52 -5.12
CA GLY A 78 0.32 -6.89 -5.55
C GLY A 78 -0.91 -7.44 -4.83
N LYS A 79 -1.57 -8.49 -5.39
CA LYS A 79 -2.76 -9.08 -4.78
C LYS A 79 -2.50 -9.35 -3.30
N LEU A 80 -3.09 -8.52 -2.44
CA LEU A 80 -3.06 -8.64 -0.99
C LEU A 80 -3.99 -9.79 -0.62
N ASP A 81 -3.57 -11.00 -0.94
CA ASP A 81 -4.31 -12.20 -0.60
C ASP A 81 -4.00 -12.56 0.85
N PHE A 82 -4.71 -11.90 1.75
CA PHE A 82 -4.65 -12.21 3.18
C PHE A 82 -4.80 -13.70 3.45
N LEU A 83 -5.68 -14.38 2.72
CA LEU A 83 -5.99 -15.77 2.99
C LEU A 83 -4.83 -16.70 2.64
N SER A 84 -4.03 -16.39 1.61
CA SER A 84 -2.83 -17.16 1.28
C SER A 84 -1.57 -16.69 2.01
N SER A 85 -1.52 -15.44 2.47
CA SER A 85 -0.39 -14.92 3.25
C SER A 85 -0.33 -15.47 4.68
N PHE A 86 -1.44 -15.96 5.25
CA PHE A 86 -1.42 -16.58 6.58
C PHE A 86 -0.95 -18.03 6.54
N ALA A 87 -0.15 -18.41 7.55
CA ALA A 87 0.46 -19.73 7.66
C ALA A 87 -0.60 -20.83 7.46
N ALA A 88 -0.29 -21.77 6.55
CA ALA A 88 -1.13 -22.91 6.20
C ALA A 88 -1.60 -23.64 7.46
N GLY A 89 -2.84 -23.40 7.88
CA GLY A 89 -3.41 -23.92 9.12
C GLY A 89 -4.38 -22.97 9.83
N VAL A 90 -4.24 -21.65 9.63
CA VAL A 90 -5.17 -20.66 10.19
C VAL A 90 -6.20 -20.26 9.12
N ARG A 91 -7.11 -21.18 8.78
CA ARG A 91 -8.24 -20.87 7.89
C ARG A 91 -9.30 -20.08 8.65
N GLY A 92 -9.24 -18.74 8.59
CA GLY A 92 -10.29 -17.86 9.12
C GLY A 92 -9.83 -16.82 10.12
N THR A 93 -8.80 -16.03 9.78
CA THR A 93 -8.38 -14.92 10.65
C THR A 93 -9.41 -13.80 10.63
N TYR A 94 -9.79 -13.31 11.81
CA TYR A 94 -10.61 -12.10 11.95
C TYR A 94 -9.89 -10.84 11.46
N SER A 95 -8.60 -10.94 11.18
CA SER A 95 -7.80 -9.85 10.65
C SER A 95 -8.44 -9.22 9.40
N SER A 96 -8.99 -10.01 8.47
CA SER A 96 -9.65 -9.46 7.25
C SER A 96 -10.95 -8.68 7.55
N TYR A 97 -11.52 -8.90 8.73
CA TYR A 97 -12.72 -8.23 9.21
C TYR A 97 -12.39 -6.96 10.00
N ILE A 98 -11.22 -6.89 10.62
CA ILE A 98 -10.77 -5.77 11.45
C ILE A 98 -10.01 -4.75 10.62
N TYR A 99 -9.13 -5.25 9.77
CA TYR A 99 -8.28 -4.41 8.96
C TYR A 99 -8.88 -4.23 7.57
N ASP A 100 -8.75 -3.03 7.03
CA ASP A 100 -9.06 -2.78 5.64
C ASP A 100 -7.88 -3.20 4.78
N GLN A 101 -8.07 -4.18 3.89
CA GLN A 101 -7.01 -4.68 3.01
C GLN A 101 -6.49 -3.58 2.07
N SER A 102 -7.27 -2.53 1.83
CA SER A 102 -6.86 -1.38 1.03
C SER A 102 -6.13 -0.29 1.82
N GLU A 103 -5.78 -0.52 3.11
CA GLU A 103 -5.08 0.47 3.95
C GLU A 103 -3.86 1.10 3.25
N PRO A 104 -2.96 0.36 2.57
CA PRO A 104 -1.85 0.96 1.83
C PRO A 104 -2.30 2.01 0.79
N ALA A 105 -3.38 1.72 0.05
CA ALA A 105 -3.94 2.63 -0.95
C ALA A 105 -4.59 3.86 -0.32
N LEU A 106 -5.03 3.81 0.94
CA LEU A 106 -5.60 4.96 1.63
C LEU A 106 -4.59 6.11 1.78
N TYR A 107 -3.30 5.83 1.91
CA TYR A 107 -2.27 6.88 2.02
C TYR A 107 -2.18 7.68 0.72
N ILE A 108 -2.14 7.00 -0.44
CA ILE A 108 -2.08 7.65 -1.76
C ILE A 108 -3.39 8.38 -2.06
N THR A 109 -4.54 7.75 -1.76
CA THR A 109 -5.86 8.40 -1.91
C THR A 109 -5.96 9.64 -1.02
N ARG A 110 -5.46 9.59 0.21
CA ARG A 110 -5.44 10.76 1.11
C ARG A 110 -4.52 11.86 0.55
N ALA A 111 -3.35 11.52 0.02
CA ALA A 111 -2.46 12.50 -0.64
C ALA A 111 -3.10 13.20 -1.84
N LEU A 112 -4.02 12.54 -2.55
CA LEU A 112 -4.73 13.13 -3.68
C LEU A 112 -5.92 14.01 -3.26
N PHE A 113 -6.74 13.53 -2.32
CA PHE A 113 -8.05 14.12 -2.01
C PHE A 113 -8.09 14.97 -0.73
N GLN A 114 -7.13 14.83 0.18
CA GLN A 114 -7.06 15.68 1.37
C GLN A 114 -6.34 17.00 1.02
N PRO A 115 -6.98 18.17 1.23
CA PRO A 115 -6.33 19.45 0.98
C PRO A 115 -5.02 19.58 1.77
N ASN A 116 -3.99 20.13 1.11
CA ASN A 116 -2.66 20.38 1.67
C ASN A 116 -1.88 19.14 2.13
N GLN A 117 -2.34 17.93 1.81
CA GLN A 117 -1.56 16.71 2.04
C GLN A 117 -0.46 16.62 0.98
N LYS A 118 0.78 16.36 1.40
CA LYS A 118 1.89 16.18 0.48
C LYS A 118 2.02 14.72 0.07
N TYR A 119 2.62 14.48 -1.09
CA TYR A 119 2.86 13.12 -1.55
C TYR A 119 3.88 12.37 -0.66
N GLU A 120 4.91 13.03 -0.15
CA GLU A 120 5.89 12.41 0.77
C GLU A 120 5.24 11.76 2.01
N ASP A 121 4.07 12.26 2.44
CA ASP A 121 3.35 11.75 3.61
C ASP A 121 2.89 10.29 3.46
N ILE A 122 2.87 9.74 2.23
CA ILE A 122 2.58 8.32 2.02
C ILE A 122 3.65 7.40 2.62
N VAL A 123 4.88 7.90 2.81
CA VAL A 123 5.98 7.16 3.44
C VAL A 123 6.52 7.83 4.69
N THR A 124 6.08 9.03 5.08
CA THR A 124 6.57 9.69 6.32
C THR A 124 5.53 9.73 7.45
N SER A 125 4.26 9.42 7.16
CA SER A 125 3.20 9.41 8.18
C SER A 125 3.48 8.39 9.30
N ASN A 126 3.18 8.78 10.54
CA ASN A 126 3.17 7.89 11.70
C ASN A 126 1.75 7.47 12.11
N GLN A 127 0.75 7.82 11.31
CA GLN A 127 -0.65 7.52 11.57
C GLN A 127 -1.10 6.34 10.73
N SER A 128 -1.76 5.36 11.35
CA SER A 128 -2.61 4.44 10.60
C SER A 128 -3.85 5.14 10.08
N LEU A 129 -4.36 4.66 8.95
CA LEU A 129 -5.53 5.23 8.30
C LEU A 129 -6.69 4.24 8.36
N LYS A 130 -7.91 4.76 8.46
CA LYS A 130 -9.14 3.98 8.32
C LYS A 130 -10.01 4.61 7.24
N PRO A 131 -10.74 3.80 6.46
CA PRO A 131 -11.70 4.32 5.51
C PRO A 131 -12.98 4.74 6.23
N VAL A 132 -13.65 5.76 5.70
CA VAL A 132 -15.04 6.08 5.98
C VAL A 132 -15.83 5.59 4.78
N ARG A 133 -16.83 4.73 5.01
CA ARG A 133 -17.62 4.14 3.92
C ARG A 133 -19.09 4.49 4.06
N PHE A 134 -19.73 4.70 2.92
CA PHE A 134 -21.17 4.88 2.79
C PHE A 134 -21.79 3.58 2.27
N MET A 135 -22.90 3.17 2.86
CA MET A 135 -23.69 2.05 2.38
C MET A 135 -24.98 2.60 1.79
N SER A 136 -25.19 2.40 0.48
CA SER A 136 -26.46 2.75 -0.15
C SER A 136 -27.51 1.68 0.14
N GLY A 137 -28.59 2.07 0.82
CA GLY A 137 -29.76 1.23 1.09
C GLY A 137 -29.80 0.56 2.47
N THR A 138 -30.99 0.10 2.85
CA THR A 138 -31.16 -0.92 3.87
C THR A 138 -30.41 -2.14 3.37
N LEU A 139 -29.30 -2.51 4.02
CA LEU A 139 -28.71 -3.83 3.84
C LEU A 139 -29.87 -4.84 3.99
N LYS A 140 -30.37 -5.39 2.88
CA LYS A 140 -31.00 -6.72 2.91
C LYS A 140 -29.86 -7.68 3.20
N SER A 141 -29.33 -7.63 4.44
CA SER A 141 -28.36 -8.52 5.08
C SER A 141 -27.83 -9.61 4.16
N SER A 142 -27.05 -9.25 3.15
CA SER A 142 -26.44 -10.17 2.19
C SER A 142 -24.97 -10.41 2.51
N ALA A 143 -24.38 -9.57 3.36
CA ALA A 143 -23.68 -10.08 4.54
C ALA A 143 -24.74 -10.86 5.32
N THR A 144 -24.94 -12.09 4.90
CA THR A 144 -26.03 -12.93 5.33
C THR A 144 -26.03 -12.96 6.84
N ARG A 145 -27.24 -13.01 7.40
CA ARG A 145 -27.47 -13.62 8.71
C ARG A 145 -26.51 -14.80 8.92
N GLN A 146 -26.22 -15.60 7.89
CA GLN A 146 -25.23 -16.66 7.86
C GLN A 146 -23.78 -16.26 8.17
N GLU A 147 -23.16 -15.21 7.62
CA GLU A 147 -21.79 -14.81 8.03
C GLU A 147 -21.74 -14.30 9.48
N THR A 148 -22.84 -13.73 9.98
CA THR A 148 -22.94 -13.26 11.37
C THR A 148 -23.37 -14.36 12.35
N ILE A 149 -24.09 -15.40 11.87
CA ILE A 149 -24.61 -16.55 12.63
C ILE A 149 -23.64 -17.73 12.63
N ASP A 150 -22.94 -18.02 11.51
CA ASP A 150 -21.96 -19.11 11.40
C ASP A 150 -20.73 -18.88 12.31
N LEU A 151 -20.53 -17.65 12.78
CA LEU A 151 -19.48 -17.31 13.75
C LEU A 151 -19.95 -17.27 15.20
N GLY A 152 -21.27 -17.38 15.48
CA GLY A 152 -21.82 -17.52 16.84
C GLY A 152 -21.50 -16.43 17.88
N LEU A 153 -20.81 -15.35 17.50
CA LEU A 153 -20.15 -14.41 18.43
C LEU A 153 -20.69 -12.96 18.37
N CYS A 154 -21.66 -12.68 17.50
CA CYS A 154 -22.26 -11.35 17.35
C CYS A 154 -23.77 -11.40 17.58
N ARG A 155 -24.27 -10.72 18.62
CA ARG A 155 -25.72 -10.52 18.79
C ARG A 155 -26.20 -9.44 17.81
N ALA A 156 -27.09 -9.81 16.90
CA ALA A 156 -27.61 -8.95 15.84
C ALA A 156 -28.47 -7.75 16.31
N SER A 157 -28.67 -7.55 17.62
CA SER A 157 -29.54 -6.50 18.17
C SER A 157 -28.87 -5.12 18.28
N ASP A 158 -27.54 -5.04 18.20
CA ASP A 158 -26.82 -3.84 18.63
C ASP A 158 -26.25 -3.11 17.41
N SER A 159 -26.91 -2.05 16.97
CA SER A 159 -26.37 -1.12 15.96
C SER A 159 -25.70 0.07 16.68
N PRO A 160 -24.43 0.43 16.40
CA PRO A 160 -23.49 -0.22 15.48
C PRO A 160 -22.91 -1.54 16.08
N ALA A 161 -22.80 -2.57 15.24
CA ALA A 161 -22.42 -3.94 15.58
C ALA A 161 -21.17 -4.01 16.47
N THR A 162 -21.41 -4.03 17.77
CA THR A 162 -20.39 -4.25 18.78
C THR A 162 -20.33 -5.75 18.99
N CYS A 163 -19.34 -6.42 18.40
CA CYS A 163 -19.17 -7.85 18.67
C CYS A 163 -18.30 -8.03 19.91
N TYR A 164 -18.86 -8.75 20.87
CA TYR A 164 -18.14 -9.23 22.03
C TYR A 164 -17.48 -10.55 21.65
N PHE A 165 -16.16 -10.53 21.50
CA PHE A 165 -15.43 -11.78 21.30
C PHE A 165 -15.38 -12.50 22.64
N ASP A 166 -16.24 -13.51 22.78
CA ASP A 166 -16.18 -14.44 23.90
C ASP A 166 -15.13 -15.51 23.58
N VAL A 167 -13.86 -15.14 23.78
CA VAL A 167 -12.75 -16.05 23.56
C VAL A 167 -12.63 -16.96 24.77
N SER A 168 -13.23 -18.17 24.70
CA SER A 168 -12.92 -19.20 25.69
C SER A 168 -11.59 -19.88 25.33
N MET A 169 -10.51 -19.48 26.01
CA MET A 169 -9.31 -20.32 26.12
C MET A 169 -9.33 -20.98 27.49
N GLY A 170 -9.44 -22.31 27.53
CA GLY A 170 -9.44 -23.06 28.80
C GLY A 170 -10.64 -22.79 29.72
N GLY A 171 -11.78 -22.33 29.18
CA GLY A 171 -13.02 -22.09 29.95
C GLY A 171 -13.13 -20.71 30.61
N ALA A 172 -12.08 -19.89 30.58
CA ALA A 172 -12.15 -18.50 31.04
C ALA A 172 -12.69 -17.59 29.93
N ARG A 173 -13.72 -16.79 30.25
CA ARG A 173 -14.29 -15.75 29.38
C ARG A 173 -13.67 -14.41 29.76
N ALA A 174 -12.84 -13.84 28.88
CA ALA A 174 -12.43 -12.45 29.00
C ALA A 174 -13.33 -11.61 28.09
N PRO A 175 -14.03 -10.58 28.60
CA PRO A 175 -14.72 -9.64 27.73
C PRO A 175 -13.67 -8.92 26.89
N TRP A 176 -13.54 -9.28 25.62
CA TRP A 176 -12.68 -8.53 24.70
C TRP A 176 -13.19 -7.10 24.56
N ALA A 177 -12.24 -6.18 24.35
CA ALA A 177 -12.54 -4.80 23.97
C ALA A 177 -13.47 -4.80 22.75
N GLN A 178 -14.28 -3.75 22.61
CA GLN A 178 -15.15 -3.54 21.46
C GLN A 178 -14.31 -3.44 20.18
N VAL A 179 -14.08 -4.57 19.52
CA VAL A 179 -13.39 -4.62 18.24
C VAL A 179 -14.39 -4.17 17.19
N ARG A 180 -14.05 -3.10 16.47
CA ARG A 180 -14.87 -2.58 15.38
C ARG A 180 -14.43 -3.24 14.09
N TYR A 181 -15.40 -3.76 13.35
CA TYR A 181 -15.16 -4.20 11.98
C TYR A 181 -14.69 -3.04 11.11
N SER A 182 -13.80 -3.36 10.16
CA SER A 182 -13.56 -2.48 9.04
C SER A 182 -14.88 -2.22 8.33
N PRO A 183 -15.26 -0.96 8.12
CA PRO A 183 -16.54 -0.64 7.50
C PRO A 183 -16.61 -1.27 6.11
N LYS A 184 -17.83 -1.52 5.63
CA LYS A 184 -18.11 -2.00 4.26
C LYS A 184 -18.86 -0.93 3.46
N GLY A 185 -18.85 -1.06 2.14
CA GLY A 185 -19.49 -0.10 1.22
C GLY A 185 -18.52 0.80 0.46
N ASP A 186 -19.08 1.84 -0.16
CA ASP A 186 -18.35 2.78 -1.01
C ASP A 186 -17.45 3.67 -0.17
N LEU A 187 -16.19 3.84 -0.57
CA LEU A 187 -15.30 4.79 0.08
C LEU A 187 -15.85 6.21 -0.09
N VAL A 188 -16.02 6.94 1.00
CA VAL A 188 -16.44 8.36 1.02
C VAL A 188 -15.52 9.24 1.84
N GLY A 189 -14.47 8.67 2.43
CA GLY A 189 -13.55 9.43 3.26
C GLY A 189 -12.42 8.58 3.81
N ILE A 190 -11.42 9.25 4.38
CA ILE A 190 -10.25 8.65 5.02
C ILE A 190 -9.95 9.45 6.28
N GLN A 191 -9.78 8.76 7.39
CA GLN A 191 -9.46 9.37 8.68
C GLN A 191 -8.24 8.70 9.29
N ALA A 192 -7.60 9.38 10.24
CA ALA A 192 -6.68 8.70 11.15
C ALA A 192 -7.42 7.57 11.89
N ALA A 193 -6.80 6.40 11.96
CA ALA A 193 -7.31 5.30 12.75
C ALA A 193 -7.20 5.66 14.24
N ASN A 194 -8.28 5.44 14.97
CA ASN A 194 -8.20 5.49 16.43
C ASN A 194 -7.43 4.26 16.91
N PRO A 195 -6.62 4.35 17.99
CA PRO A 195 -6.01 3.19 18.59
C PRO A 195 -7.04 2.10 18.88
N LEU A 196 -6.76 0.88 18.46
CA LEU A 196 -7.57 -0.29 18.78
C LEU A 196 -6.78 -1.14 19.76
N ILE A 197 -7.00 -0.86 21.04
CA ILE A 197 -6.33 -1.52 22.15
C ILE A 197 -7.06 -2.82 22.48
N VAL A 198 -6.36 -3.94 22.38
CA VAL A 198 -6.88 -5.25 22.77
C VAL A 198 -5.90 -5.93 23.74
N PRO A 199 -6.38 -6.77 24.66
CA PRO A 199 -5.49 -7.54 25.52
C PRO A 199 -4.79 -8.64 24.70
N GLN A 200 -3.48 -8.72 24.79
CA GLN A 200 -2.71 -9.88 24.38
C GLN A 200 -2.85 -10.98 25.43
N LEU A 201 -3.29 -12.16 25.03
CA LEU A 201 -3.48 -13.31 25.93
C LEU A 201 -2.44 -14.40 25.67
N ASN A 202 -2.00 -15.09 26.73
CA ASN A 202 -1.17 -16.30 26.60
C ASN A 202 -2.04 -17.54 26.31
N ALA A 203 -1.41 -18.72 26.16
CA ALA A 203 -2.12 -19.98 25.88
C ALA A 203 -3.14 -20.41 26.97
N LYS A 204 -3.03 -19.88 28.19
CA LYS A 204 -3.96 -20.11 29.30
C LYS A 204 -5.10 -19.08 29.36
N GLY A 205 -5.12 -18.10 28.45
CA GLY A 205 -6.08 -16.99 28.47
C GLY A 205 -5.70 -15.87 29.45
N GLU A 206 -4.53 -15.91 30.08
CA GLU A 206 -4.08 -14.85 30.98
C GLU A 206 -3.58 -13.67 30.17
N LYS A 207 -3.96 -12.46 30.59
CA LYS A 207 -3.52 -11.21 29.94
C LYS A 207 -2.02 -10.99 30.17
N LEU A 208 -1.27 -10.84 29.07
CA LEU A 208 0.15 -10.50 29.06
C LEU A 208 0.36 -8.98 29.06
N LYS A 209 -0.25 -8.27 28.11
CA LYS A 209 -0.19 -6.81 27.95
C LYS A 209 -1.35 -6.31 27.11
N ASP A 210 -1.59 -5.00 27.08
CA ASP A 210 -2.45 -4.38 26.09
C ASP A 210 -1.65 -4.02 24.84
N VAL A 211 -2.24 -4.19 23.66
CA VAL A 211 -1.59 -3.93 22.37
C VAL A 211 -2.49 -3.12 21.46
N ASN A 212 -1.91 -2.12 20.78
CA ASN A 212 -2.59 -1.40 19.71
C ASN A 212 -2.39 -2.14 18.39
N ILE A 213 -3.40 -2.90 17.97
CA ILE A 213 -3.27 -3.78 16.79
C ILE A 213 -3.30 -3.02 15.47
N VAL A 214 -3.76 -1.78 15.47
CA VAL A 214 -3.78 -0.88 14.30
C VAL A 214 -2.66 0.17 14.35
N ALA A 215 -1.60 -0.06 15.14
CA ALA A 215 -0.50 0.89 15.21
C ALA A 215 0.37 0.88 13.94
N ASN A 216 0.53 2.06 13.34
CA ASN A 216 1.61 2.32 12.39
C ASN A 216 2.92 2.49 13.17
N ILE A 217 4.00 1.84 12.72
CA ILE A 217 5.32 1.90 13.36
C ILE A 217 6.22 3.01 12.76
N GLY A 218 5.62 3.93 12.01
CA GLY A 218 6.29 4.97 11.22
C GLY A 218 6.62 4.49 9.82
N GLY A 219 6.73 5.43 8.88
CA GLY A 219 7.02 5.10 7.48
C GLY A 219 5.78 5.05 6.58
N GLY A 220 4.64 5.60 7.01
CA GLY A 220 3.39 5.61 6.24
C GLY A 220 2.97 4.21 5.81
N ILE A 221 2.86 3.98 4.50
CA ILE A 221 2.50 2.69 3.90
C ILE A 221 3.39 1.55 4.45
N ILE A 222 4.72 1.72 4.46
CA ILE A 222 5.64 0.61 4.76
C ILE A 222 5.60 0.19 6.24
N GLY A 223 5.17 1.10 7.12
CA GLY A 223 4.94 0.85 8.54
C GLY A 223 3.50 0.48 8.90
N SER A 224 2.57 0.55 7.94
CA SER A 224 1.17 0.23 8.20
C SER A 224 1.01 -1.24 8.62
N PRO A 225 0.08 -1.57 9.54
CA PRO A 225 -0.16 -2.93 9.97
C PRO A 225 -0.36 -3.88 8.79
N ILE A 226 -1.18 -3.47 7.80
CA ILE A 226 -1.50 -4.33 6.67
C ILE A 226 -0.33 -4.60 5.76
N TYR A 227 0.40 -3.56 5.37
CA TYR A 227 1.55 -3.74 4.49
C TYR A 227 2.61 -4.66 5.09
N ARG A 228 2.77 -4.62 6.43
CA ARG A 228 3.68 -5.51 7.14
C ARG A 228 3.16 -6.94 7.15
N MET A 229 1.92 -7.16 7.58
CA MET A 229 1.38 -8.52 7.74
C MET A 229 1.34 -9.29 6.42
N VAL A 230 0.93 -8.65 5.33
CA VAL A 230 0.82 -9.33 4.02
C VAL A 230 2.16 -9.63 3.36
N ASN A 231 3.20 -8.84 3.68
CA ASN A 231 4.53 -8.97 3.08
C ASN A 231 5.57 -9.59 4.02
N GLN A 232 5.17 -10.07 5.20
CA GLN A 232 6.07 -10.71 6.15
C GLN A 232 5.91 -12.24 6.09
N PRO A 233 6.97 -13.00 5.72
CA PRO A 233 6.86 -14.45 5.51
C PRO A 233 6.92 -15.27 6.81
N LEU A 234 6.82 -14.64 7.99
CA LEU A 234 6.98 -15.36 9.25
C LEU A 234 5.69 -16.08 9.62
N ALA A 235 5.86 -17.32 10.07
CA ALA A 235 4.84 -17.98 10.88
C ALA A 235 4.58 -17.17 12.15
N ILE A 236 3.40 -17.34 12.72
CA ILE A 236 2.98 -16.62 13.93
C ILE A 236 3.89 -17.02 15.10
N ASN A 237 4.35 -16.01 15.85
CA ASN A 237 5.41 -16.09 16.86
C ASN A 237 6.79 -16.52 16.35
N GLY A 238 6.97 -16.65 15.04
CA GLY A 238 8.28 -16.84 14.42
C GLY A 238 9.18 -15.63 14.67
N HIS A 239 10.48 -15.81 14.50
CA HIS A 239 11.44 -14.72 14.61
C HIS A 239 12.47 -14.82 13.49
N PHE A 240 13.07 -13.68 13.19
CA PHE A 240 14.17 -13.61 12.23
C PHE A 240 15.49 -13.98 12.92
N ASP A 241 16.33 -14.71 12.21
CA ASP A 241 17.61 -15.28 12.68
C ASP A 241 18.78 -14.94 11.72
N GLY A 242 18.56 -13.97 10.82
CA GLY A 242 19.51 -13.60 9.77
C GLY A 242 19.49 -14.54 8.55
N SER A 243 19.14 -15.81 8.71
CA SER A 243 18.85 -16.74 7.60
C SER A 243 17.48 -16.43 6.99
N THR A 244 16.51 -16.22 7.88
CA THR A 244 15.16 -15.76 7.64
C THR A 244 15.12 -14.29 7.99
N VAL A 245 14.80 -13.45 7.00
CA VAL A 245 14.61 -12.01 7.14
C VAL A 245 13.37 -11.59 6.34
N ALA A 246 12.89 -10.36 6.52
CA ALA A 246 11.69 -9.83 5.86
C ALA A 246 11.90 -9.51 4.35
N ARG A 247 12.43 -10.47 3.57
CA ARG A 247 12.76 -10.29 2.14
C ARG A 247 11.57 -9.88 1.28
N ASN A 248 10.39 -10.47 1.54
CA ASN A 248 9.17 -10.16 0.80
C ASN A 248 8.74 -8.71 1.03
N TRP A 249 8.86 -8.20 2.25
CA TRP A 249 8.59 -6.80 2.58
C TRP A 249 9.54 -5.85 1.85
N SER A 250 10.86 -6.13 1.88
CA SER A 250 11.82 -5.32 1.12
C SER A 250 11.54 -5.36 -0.38
N LYS A 251 11.25 -6.55 -0.94
CA LYS A 251 10.93 -6.72 -2.36
C LYS A 251 9.66 -5.96 -2.75
N ALA A 252 8.60 -6.09 -1.96
CA ALA A 252 7.34 -5.40 -2.18
C ALA A 252 7.54 -3.88 -2.20
N LEU A 253 8.37 -3.33 -1.32
CA LEU A 253 8.69 -1.89 -1.31
C LEU A 253 9.25 -1.41 -2.65
N PHE A 254 10.23 -2.15 -3.21
CA PHE A 254 10.79 -1.81 -4.53
C PHE A 254 9.76 -1.92 -5.65
N GLN A 255 8.90 -2.93 -5.62
CA GLN A 255 7.89 -3.15 -6.65
C GLN A 255 6.76 -2.11 -6.56
N ASP A 256 6.21 -1.92 -5.36
CA ASP A 256 5.01 -1.13 -5.12
C ASP A 256 5.32 0.37 -5.18
N LEU A 257 6.39 0.81 -4.50
CA LEU A 257 6.68 2.23 -4.27
C LEU A 257 7.80 2.80 -5.14
N LEU A 258 8.68 1.95 -5.68
CA LEU A 258 9.77 2.39 -6.57
C LEU A 258 9.59 1.89 -8.01
N CYS A 259 8.59 1.05 -8.30
CA CYS A 259 8.32 0.51 -9.62
C CYS A 259 9.52 -0.25 -10.22
N ARG A 260 10.30 -0.92 -9.37
CA ARG A 260 11.51 -1.67 -9.73
C ARG A 260 11.34 -3.15 -9.45
N SER A 261 11.78 -3.98 -10.40
CA SER A 261 12.09 -5.39 -10.15
C SER A 261 13.53 -5.53 -9.66
N LEU A 262 13.78 -6.58 -8.88
CA LEU A 262 15.14 -6.99 -8.52
C LEU A 262 15.78 -7.77 -9.69
N PRO A 263 17.10 -7.68 -9.88
CA PRO A 263 18.05 -6.88 -9.11
C PRO A 263 17.95 -5.37 -9.37
N VAL A 264 18.30 -4.57 -8.36
CA VAL A 264 18.41 -3.09 -8.46
C VAL A 264 19.84 -2.60 -8.23
N LEU A 265 20.81 -3.51 -8.30
CA LEU A 265 22.24 -3.23 -8.21
C LEU A 265 22.90 -3.72 -9.48
N ARG A 266 23.98 -3.06 -9.89
CA ARG A 266 24.86 -3.59 -10.94
C ARG A 266 25.74 -4.68 -10.35
N TYR A 267 26.27 -5.55 -11.20
CA TYR A 267 27.18 -6.61 -10.77
C TYR A 267 28.36 -6.11 -9.91
N GLY A 268 28.95 -4.96 -10.27
CA GLY A 268 30.07 -4.38 -9.54
C GLY A 268 29.72 -3.90 -8.13
N ASP A 269 28.48 -3.46 -7.91
CA ASP A 269 28.02 -2.97 -6.60
C ASP A 269 27.82 -4.11 -5.59
N ALA A 270 27.59 -5.32 -6.10
CA ALA A 270 27.31 -6.51 -5.32
C ALA A 270 28.57 -7.29 -4.93
N LEU A 271 29.65 -7.15 -5.72
CA LEU A 271 30.90 -7.91 -5.58
C LEU A 271 31.50 -7.86 -4.17
N PRO A 272 31.55 -6.70 -3.46
CA PRO A 272 32.13 -6.63 -2.11
C PRO A 272 31.41 -7.48 -1.06
N PHE A 273 30.20 -7.96 -1.33
CA PHE A 273 29.40 -8.74 -0.37
C PHE A 273 29.44 -10.25 -0.63
N VAL A 274 30.09 -10.68 -1.71
CA VAL A 274 30.33 -12.09 -1.99
C VAL A 274 31.29 -12.65 -0.96
N ASP A 275 30.84 -13.69 -0.26
CA ASP A 275 31.62 -14.40 0.73
C ASP A 275 31.55 -15.90 0.43
N ALA A 276 32.62 -16.42 -0.17
CA ALA A 276 32.73 -17.83 -0.55
C ALA A 276 32.70 -18.78 0.66
N THR A 277 32.95 -18.27 1.87
CA THR A 277 32.97 -19.05 3.12
C THR A 277 31.67 -18.92 3.93
N SER A 278 30.74 -18.08 3.48
CA SER A 278 29.47 -17.84 4.16
C SER A 278 28.64 -19.12 4.31
N SER A 279 28.01 -19.30 5.47
CA SER A 279 27.05 -20.40 5.69
C SER A 279 25.76 -20.22 4.89
N PHE A 280 25.51 -19.01 4.37
CA PHE A 280 24.40 -18.72 3.49
C PHE A 280 24.78 -18.95 2.02
N PRO A 281 24.16 -19.92 1.31
CA PRO A 281 24.49 -20.21 -0.08
C PRO A 281 24.32 -19.00 -1.02
N PHE A 282 23.31 -18.16 -0.78
CA PHE A 282 23.06 -16.96 -1.59
C PHE A 282 24.16 -15.90 -1.48
N ARG A 283 25.05 -16.00 -0.49
CA ARG A 283 26.21 -15.10 -0.35
C ARG A 283 27.47 -15.60 -1.05
N GLN A 284 27.50 -16.87 -1.45
CA GLN A 284 28.67 -17.49 -2.06
C GLN A 284 28.80 -17.16 -3.56
N SER A 285 27.74 -16.69 -4.21
CA SER A 285 27.73 -16.35 -5.63
C SER A 285 27.30 -14.91 -5.88
N GLN A 286 27.95 -14.27 -6.85
CA GLN A 286 27.66 -12.89 -7.21
C GLN A 286 26.23 -12.71 -7.70
N THR A 287 25.72 -13.63 -8.53
CA THR A 287 24.36 -13.57 -9.09
C THR A 287 23.29 -13.50 -8.01
N CYS A 288 23.42 -14.27 -6.92
CA CYS A 288 22.48 -14.21 -5.80
C CYS A 288 22.66 -12.92 -4.99
N VAL A 289 23.91 -12.53 -4.73
CA VAL A 289 24.22 -11.32 -3.95
C VAL A 289 23.68 -10.05 -4.61
N THR A 290 23.61 -9.97 -5.94
CA THR A 290 23.06 -8.79 -6.65
C THR A 290 21.63 -8.47 -6.22
N CYS A 291 20.80 -9.49 -5.95
CA CYS A 291 19.46 -9.29 -5.39
C CYS A 291 19.50 -9.13 -3.86
N HIS A 292 20.20 -10.03 -3.17
CA HIS A 292 20.18 -10.13 -1.71
C HIS A 292 20.82 -8.94 -1.00
N ALA A 293 21.85 -8.33 -1.58
CA ALA A 293 22.52 -7.16 -1.00
C ALA A 293 21.57 -5.97 -0.83
N THR A 294 20.52 -5.88 -1.65
CA THR A 294 19.45 -4.90 -1.46
C THR A 294 18.50 -5.36 -0.35
N ILE A 295 17.83 -6.50 -0.56
CA ILE A 295 16.65 -6.87 0.23
C ILE A 295 16.98 -7.35 1.65
N ASP A 296 18.09 -8.05 1.86
CA ASP A 296 18.44 -8.61 3.18
C ASP A 296 18.94 -7.50 4.11
N ARG A 297 19.69 -6.54 3.57
CA ARG A 297 20.19 -5.39 4.32
C ARG A 297 19.06 -4.42 4.66
N MET A 298 18.13 -4.18 3.73
CA MET A 298 16.92 -3.39 3.99
C MET A 298 16.00 -4.07 5.02
N ALA A 299 15.85 -5.39 4.96
CA ALA A 299 15.02 -6.16 5.89
C ALA A 299 15.48 -6.03 7.35
N GLY A 300 16.72 -5.57 7.59
CA GLY A 300 17.22 -5.21 8.91
C GLY A 300 16.38 -4.17 9.64
N THR A 301 15.64 -3.30 8.92
CA THR A 301 14.69 -2.33 9.50
C THR A 301 13.46 -2.97 10.15
N MET A 302 13.18 -4.23 9.81
CA MET A 302 12.01 -4.98 10.27
C MET A 302 12.37 -6.18 11.16
N ARG A 303 13.66 -6.37 11.47
CA ARG A 303 14.17 -7.60 12.10
C ARG A 303 13.56 -7.93 13.46
N ASN A 304 13.14 -6.94 14.23
CA ASN A 304 12.57 -7.16 15.55
C ASN A 304 11.06 -7.32 15.50
N TYR A 305 10.41 -7.25 14.34
CA TYR A 305 8.97 -7.42 14.24
C TYR A 305 8.58 -8.87 13.96
N THR A 306 7.52 -9.31 14.63
CA THR A 306 6.90 -10.63 14.43
C THR A 306 5.39 -10.51 14.39
N LEU A 307 4.73 -11.48 13.77
CA LEU A 307 3.28 -11.64 13.84
C LEU A 307 2.91 -12.36 15.14
N ARG A 308 1.97 -11.81 15.89
CA ARG A 308 1.44 -12.40 17.13
C ARG A 308 -0.07 -12.47 17.07
N PHE A 309 -0.63 -13.34 17.90
CA PHE A 309 -2.05 -13.31 18.21
C PHE A 309 -2.31 -12.35 19.38
N ALA A 310 -3.27 -11.44 19.22
CA ALA A 310 -3.85 -10.74 20.36
C ALA A 310 -4.59 -11.74 21.26
N GLY A 311 -5.27 -12.71 20.65
CA GLY A 311 -5.71 -13.91 21.33
C GLY A 311 -6.32 -14.89 20.35
N ARG A 312 -6.63 -16.07 20.86
CA ARG A 312 -6.99 -17.25 20.07
C ARG A 312 -8.26 -17.84 20.64
N ALA A 313 -9.32 -17.98 19.86
CA ALA A 313 -10.48 -18.79 20.24
C ALA A 313 -10.45 -20.09 19.44
N THR A 314 -10.56 -21.21 20.13
CA THR A 314 -10.83 -22.51 19.48
C THR A 314 -12.32 -22.75 19.55
N THR A 315 -12.99 -22.80 18.40
CA THR A 315 -14.40 -23.21 18.35
C THR A 315 -14.49 -24.72 18.45
N THR A 316 -15.43 -25.24 19.26
CA THR A 316 -15.63 -26.69 19.46
C THR A 316 -16.22 -27.42 18.25
N VAL A 317 -16.72 -26.68 17.25
CA VAL A 317 -17.52 -27.27 16.16
C VAL A 317 -16.69 -27.66 14.94
N ASP A 318 -15.52 -27.04 14.69
CA ASP A 318 -14.73 -27.28 13.47
C ASP A 318 -13.19 -27.20 13.67
N GLU A 319 -12.69 -27.13 14.91
CA GLU A 319 -11.26 -26.84 15.23
C GLU A 319 -10.71 -25.55 14.59
N LYS A 320 -11.57 -24.71 14.01
CA LYS A 320 -11.16 -23.42 13.43
C LYS A 320 -10.61 -22.53 14.53
N ILE A 321 -9.40 -22.06 14.29
CA ILE A 321 -8.71 -21.11 15.14
C ILE A 321 -9.12 -19.72 14.70
N LEU A 322 -9.92 -19.07 15.53
CA LEU A 322 -10.27 -17.67 15.34
C LEU A 322 -9.25 -16.83 16.07
N ALA A 323 -8.49 -16.03 15.34
CA ALA A 323 -7.48 -15.18 15.94
C ALA A 323 -7.37 -13.83 15.25
N ILE A 324 -6.93 -12.85 16.04
CA ILE A 324 -6.64 -11.50 15.59
C ILE A 324 -5.13 -11.37 15.59
N GLU A 325 -4.57 -11.25 14.39
CA GLU A 325 -3.13 -11.14 14.19
C GLU A 325 -2.72 -9.68 14.21
N TYR A 326 -1.54 -9.41 14.76
CA TYR A 326 -0.94 -8.08 14.72
C TYR A 326 0.59 -8.19 14.70
N ALA A 327 1.25 -7.15 14.22
CA ALA A 327 2.70 -7.07 14.25
C ALA A 327 3.18 -6.43 15.56
N ASP A 328 4.07 -7.14 16.27
CA ASP A 328 4.65 -6.71 17.55
C ASP A 328 6.17 -6.69 17.46
N ALA A 329 6.81 -5.84 18.26
CA ALA A 329 8.26 -5.78 18.34
C ALA A 329 8.78 -6.67 19.48
N TRP A 330 9.86 -7.40 19.23
CA TRP A 330 10.69 -8.00 20.26
C TRP A 330 11.48 -6.92 21.01
N PRO A 331 11.67 -7.08 22.34
CA PRO A 331 12.50 -6.16 23.10
C PRO A 331 13.96 -6.28 22.64
N ILE A 332 14.59 -5.12 22.44
CA ILE A 332 15.99 -5.05 22.05
C ILE A 332 16.85 -5.38 23.28
N SER A 333 17.70 -6.40 23.17
CA SER A 333 18.59 -6.86 24.25
C SER A 333 20.01 -7.20 23.79
N LYS A 334 20.31 -7.03 22.51
CA LYS A 334 21.61 -7.33 21.90
C LYS A 334 22.17 -6.09 21.19
N PRO A 335 23.49 -5.98 21.01
CA PRO A 335 24.08 -4.84 20.30
C PRO A 335 23.72 -4.83 18.80
N PRO A 336 23.83 -3.67 18.13
CA PRO A 336 23.71 -3.53 16.68
C PRO A 336 24.57 -4.54 15.90
N ILE A 337 24.17 -4.80 14.65
CA ILE A 337 25.03 -5.49 13.69
C ILE A 337 25.76 -4.44 12.85
N GLU A 338 27.09 -4.49 12.84
CA GLU A 338 27.92 -3.56 12.07
C GLU A 338 28.03 -3.94 10.58
N ASN A 339 28.03 -5.25 10.28
CA ASN A 339 28.26 -5.78 8.93
C ASN A 339 27.22 -6.81 8.49
N TRP A 340 26.97 -6.93 7.19
CA TRP A 340 26.10 -8.00 6.68
C TRP A 340 26.70 -9.37 7.04
N ARG A 341 26.00 -10.13 7.89
CA ARG A 341 26.49 -11.37 8.50
C ARG A 341 26.62 -12.50 7.49
N SER A 342 27.67 -13.30 7.61
CA SER A 342 27.92 -14.51 6.81
C SER A 342 27.45 -15.79 7.48
N GLU A 343 26.93 -15.67 8.70
CA GLU A 343 26.51 -16.77 9.56
C GLU A 343 25.13 -16.48 10.16
N ILE A 344 24.44 -17.56 10.56
CA ILE A 344 23.16 -17.48 11.27
C ILE A 344 23.36 -16.74 12.60
N ASP A 345 22.46 -15.81 12.89
CA ASP A 345 22.43 -15.03 14.13
C ASP A 345 21.08 -15.30 14.79
N THR A 346 21.00 -16.32 15.64
CA THR A 346 19.74 -16.73 16.28
C THR A 346 19.08 -15.60 17.08
N ASP A 347 19.87 -14.63 17.52
CA ASP A 347 19.43 -13.44 18.23
C ASP A 347 19.13 -12.24 17.30
N TYR A 348 19.09 -12.41 15.98
CA TYR A 348 18.94 -11.32 15.00
C TYR A 348 17.74 -10.41 15.30
N HIS A 349 16.61 -10.99 15.73
CA HIS A 349 15.40 -10.27 16.12
C HIS A 349 15.49 -9.48 17.44
N LEU A 350 16.50 -9.74 18.28
CA LEU A 350 16.73 -9.04 19.55
C LEU A 350 17.68 -7.84 19.40
N ARG A 351 18.13 -7.56 18.17
CA ARG A 351 19.02 -6.45 17.86
C ARG A 351 18.24 -5.22 17.38
N PRO A 352 18.82 -4.01 17.50
CA PRO A 352 18.22 -2.79 16.96
C PRO A 352 17.81 -2.95 15.49
N PRO A 353 16.64 -2.42 15.08
CA PRO A 353 16.13 -2.52 13.72
C PRO A 353 16.86 -1.59 12.75
N ILE A 354 18.18 -1.71 12.65
CA ILE A 354 19.01 -0.93 11.73
C ILE A 354 19.10 -1.73 10.43
N GLY A 355 18.71 -1.14 9.31
CA GLY A 355 18.88 -1.69 7.98
C GLY A 355 19.62 -0.71 7.08
N GLN A 356 19.74 -1.06 5.81
CA GLN A 356 20.37 -0.20 4.81
C GLN A 356 19.52 -0.12 3.55
N LEU A 357 19.32 1.09 3.06
CA LEU A 357 18.79 1.37 1.73
C LEU A 357 19.98 1.31 0.75
N TYR A 358 20.05 0.27 -0.08
CA TYR A 358 21.18 0.01 -0.96
C TYR A 358 20.72 -0.41 -2.36
N TYR A 359 20.64 0.55 -3.29
CA TYR A 359 20.13 0.32 -4.65
C TYR A 359 20.61 1.39 -5.65
N ARG A 360 20.56 1.09 -6.94
CA ARG A 360 20.76 2.05 -8.04
C ARG A 360 19.43 2.68 -8.44
N GLY A 361 19.37 4.02 -8.47
CA GLY A 361 18.21 4.79 -8.90
C GLY A 361 17.88 4.61 -10.39
N TYR A 362 16.81 5.25 -10.86
CA TYR A 362 16.46 5.30 -12.29
C TYR A 362 17.53 5.96 -13.17
N ASP A 363 18.38 6.80 -12.59
CA ASP A 363 19.50 7.50 -13.24
C ASP A 363 20.83 6.73 -13.14
N GLY A 364 20.84 5.59 -12.45
CA GLY A 364 22.04 4.81 -12.16
C GLY A 364 22.86 5.32 -10.98
N THR A 365 22.40 6.32 -10.22
CA THR A 365 23.06 6.76 -8.98
C THR A 365 22.95 5.67 -7.91
N LEU A 366 24.06 5.31 -7.24
CA LEU A 366 24.04 4.36 -6.13
C LEU A 366 23.57 5.06 -4.86
N ASN A 367 22.38 4.71 -4.38
CA ASN A 367 21.86 5.14 -3.09
C ASN A 367 22.35 4.16 -2.02
N PHE A 368 23.06 4.68 -1.03
CA PHE A 368 23.51 3.92 0.14
C PHE A 368 23.33 4.75 1.41
N SER A 369 22.36 4.37 2.24
CA SER A 369 22.14 4.97 3.57
C SER A 369 21.82 3.90 4.60
N SER A 370 22.28 4.12 5.83
CA SER A 370 21.86 3.33 6.99
C SER A 370 20.59 3.96 7.56
N VAL A 371 19.64 3.14 8.00
CA VAL A 371 18.33 3.58 8.48
C VAL A 371 17.90 2.79 9.71
N SER A 372 17.32 3.45 10.71
CA SER A 372 16.82 2.84 11.94
C SER A 372 15.29 2.74 11.92
N GLY A 373 14.79 1.54 11.62
CA GLY A 373 13.36 1.24 11.53
C GLY A 373 12.70 1.77 10.26
N SER A 374 11.38 1.55 10.16
CA SER A 374 10.58 1.94 9.00
C SER A 374 10.35 3.45 8.90
N GLY A 375 10.34 4.17 10.02
CA GLY A 375 10.21 5.64 10.03
C GLY A 375 11.35 6.34 9.30
N GLU A 376 12.60 6.05 9.68
CA GLU A 376 13.78 6.63 9.02
C GLU A 376 13.93 6.15 7.58
N LEU A 377 13.60 4.88 7.30
CA LEU A 377 13.54 4.39 5.91
C LEU A 377 12.53 5.19 5.09
N GLY A 378 11.35 5.48 5.64
CA GLY A 378 10.33 6.28 5.00
C GLY A 378 10.80 7.71 4.69
N SER A 379 11.48 8.35 5.64
CA SER A 379 12.11 9.66 5.44
C SER A 379 13.20 9.61 4.36
N GLU A 380 14.05 8.58 4.35
CA GLU A 380 15.06 8.41 3.31
C GLU A 380 14.43 8.23 1.93
N LEU A 381 13.35 7.45 1.81
CA LEU A 381 12.62 7.28 0.54
C LEU A 381 11.98 8.58 0.06
N ALA A 382 11.37 9.35 0.98
CA ALA A 382 10.79 10.66 0.66
C ALA A 382 11.81 11.65 0.12
N ALA A 383 13.08 11.53 0.51
CA ALA A 383 14.17 12.35 0.01
C ALA A 383 14.70 11.92 -1.38
N ARG A 384 14.26 10.77 -1.94
CA ARG A 384 14.71 10.28 -3.25
C ARG A 384 13.66 10.50 -4.32
N LYS A 385 14.12 10.92 -5.51
CA LYS A 385 13.27 11.12 -6.69
C LYS A 385 12.59 9.83 -7.18
N ASP A 386 13.17 8.65 -6.93
CA ASP A 386 12.63 7.36 -7.39
C ASP A 386 11.17 7.12 -6.94
N LEU A 387 10.82 7.51 -5.70
CA LEU A 387 9.46 7.40 -5.16
C LEU A 387 8.45 8.17 -6.01
N TYR A 388 8.84 9.35 -6.49
CA TYR A 388 8.01 10.27 -7.25
C TYR A 388 7.96 9.89 -8.73
N VAL A 389 9.07 9.41 -9.28
CA VAL A 389 9.12 8.84 -10.63
C VAL A 389 8.24 7.59 -10.75
N CYS A 390 8.19 6.73 -9.73
CA CYS A 390 7.24 5.61 -9.71
C CYS A 390 5.78 6.07 -9.69
N ALA A 391 5.46 7.09 -8.89
CA ALA A 391 4.12 7.68 -8.89
C ALA A 391 3.75 8.23 -10.29
N ALA A 392 4.64 9.03 -10.86
CA ALA A 392 4.48 9.61 -12.20
C ALA A 392 4.29 8.52 -13.25
N LYS A 393 5.09 7.46 -13.23
CA LYS A 393 4.95 6.30 -14.13
C LYS A 393 3.53 5.73 -14.09
N ARG A 394 3.03 5.44 -12.88
CA ARG A 394 1.73 4.79 -12.71
C ARG A 394 0.57 5.70 -13.16
N TYR A 395 0.63 6.98 -12.82
CA TYR A 395 -0.38 7.95 -13.27
C TYR A 395 -0.31 8.19 -14.78
N TYR A 396 0.90 8.26 -15.34
CA TYR A 396 1.12 8.41 -16.76
C TYR A 396 0.49 7.23 -17.52
N GLU A 397 0.81 5.99 -17.14
CA GLU A 397 0.18 4.78 -17.71
C GLU A 397 -1.35 4.79 -17.56
N PHE A 398 -1.87 5.20 -16.40
CA PHE A 398 -3.32 5.26 -16.15
C PHE A 398 -4.06 6.23 -17.09
N PHE A 399 -3.49 7.40 -17.36
CA PHE A 399 -4.14 8.43 -18.18
C PHE A 399 -3.83 8.31 -19.67
N THR A 400 -2.64 7.85 -20.04
CA THR A 400 -2.19 7.83 -21.43
C THR A 400 -2.25 6.42 -22.03
N GLY A 401 -2.12 5.36 -21.22
CA GLY A 401 -2.01 3.98 -21.65
C GLY A 401 -0.58 3.53 -21.98
N HIS A 402 0.40 4.44 -21.94
CA HIS A 402 1.80 4.10 -22.22
C HIS A 402 2.48 3.56 -20.96
N SER A 403 2.90 2.30 -21.02
CA SER A 403 3.70 1.66 -19.98
C SER A 403 5.18 1.78 -20.32
N VAL A 404 6.00 2.29 -19.40
CA VAL A 404 7.45 2.50 -19.61
C VAL A 404 8.28 1.89 -18.49
N THR A 405 9.50 1.49 -18.82
CA THR A 405 10.48 1.12 -17.79
C THR A 405 11.10 2.35 -17.11
N VAL A 406 11.28 2.27 -15.79
CA VAL A 406 12.08 3.23 -14.99
C VAL A 406 13.34 2.56 -14.44
N ALA A 407 13.79 1.49 -15.10
CA ALA A 407 15.02 0.80 -14.80
C ALA A 407 16.26 1.69 -15.03
N ASP A 408 17.40 1.28 -14.47
CA ASP A 408 18.72 1.84 -14.78
C ASP A 408 19.13 1.35 -16.18
N ILE A 409 18.80 2.15 -17.20
CA ILE A 409 19.13 1.83 -18.61
C ILE A 409 20.62 1.98 -18.91
N ASN A 410 21.40 2.51 -17.96
CA ASN A 410 22.85 2.64 -18.06
C ASN A 410 23.58 1.43 -17.43
N ASP A 411 22.85 0.41 -16.95
CA ASP A 411 23.46 -0.84 -16.52
C ASP A 411 24.10 -1.53 -17.74
N PRO A 412 25.41 -1.88 -17.72
CA PRO A 412 26.03 -2.65 -18.79
C PRO A 412 25.35 -4.01 -19.06
N ALA A 413 24.58 -4.54 -18.11
CA ALA A 413 23.76 -5.73 -18.30
C ALA A 413 22.46 -5.48 -19.09
N TYR A 414 22.14 -4.21 -19.40
CA TYR A 414 21.04 -3.83 -20.27
C TYR A 414 21.46 -4.05 -21.73
N ILE A 415 21.15 -5.22 -22.28
CA ILE A 415 21.70 -5.70 -23.57
C ILE A 415 21.08 -4.98 -24.76
N GLU A 416 19.80 -4.60 -24.68
CA GLU A 416 19.05 -4.02 -25.79
C GLU A 416 18.75 -2.55 -25.52
N PRO A 417 19.21 -1.61 -26.36
CA PRO A 417 18.83 -0.21 -26.21
C PRO A 417 17.32 -0.06 -26.39
N LEU A 418 16.71 0.80 -25.57
CA LEU A 418 15.29 1.09 -25.68
C LEU A 418 14.95 1.71 -27.05
N PRO A 419 13.80 1.39 -27.65
CA PRO A 419 13.30 2.08 -28.82
C PRO A 419 13.18 3.60 -28.56
N PRO A 420 13.39 4.47 -29.56
CA PRO A 420 13.30 5.92 -29.38
C PRO A 420 11.98 6.42 -28.78
N GLU A 421 10.86 5.77 -29.13
CA GLU A 421 9.54 6.04 -28.56
C GLU A 421 9.47 5.74 -27.07
N GLU A 422 10.02 4.60 -26.62
CA GLU A 422 10.06 4.26 -25.20
C GLU A 422 10.98 5.21 -24.43
N ILE A 423 12.11 5.62 -25.01
CA ILE A 423 13.00 6.64 -24.44
C ILE A 423 12.25 7.97 -24.25
N HIS A 424 11.46 8.38 -25.25
CA HIS A 424 10.67 9.61 -25.18
C HIS A 424 9.70 9.59 -23.99
N HIS A 425 8.85 8.56 -23.89
CA HIS A 425 7.89 8.44 -22.79
C HIS A 425 8.57 8.22 -21.43
N ARG A 426 9.68 7.48 -21.37
CA ARG A 426 10.48 7.31 -20.14
C ARG A 426 11.00 8.65 -19.64
N ASN A 427 11.57 9.46 -20.52
CA ASN A 427 12.09 10.78 -20.16
C ASN A 427 10.96 11.71 -19.69
N ARG A 428 9.78 11.62 -20.32
CA ARG A 428 8.60 12.36 -19.87
C ARG A 428 8.17 11.97 -18.46
N VAL A 429 8.12 10.66 -18.16
CA VAL A 429 7.81 10.14 -16.83
C VAL A 429 8.82 10.61 -15.78
N ILE A 430 10.11 10.61 -16.11
CA ILE A 430 11.16 11.12 -15.22
C ILE A 430 10.94 12.62 -14.94
N GLU A 431 10.74 13.43 -15.97
CA GLU A 431 10.48 14.87 -15.84
C GLU A 431 9.26 15.14 -14.94
N LEU A 432 8.16 14.40 -15.14
CA LEU A 432 6.96 14.48 -14.31
C LEU A 432 7.26 14.08 -12.84
N GLY A 433 8.05 13.03 -12.62
CA GLY A 433 8.45 12.60 -11.29
C GLY A 433 9.34 13.62 -10.57
N GLU A 434 10.27 14.25 -11.28
CA GLU A 434 11.12 15.31 -10.72
C GLU A 434 10.32 16.57 -10.37
N ARG A 435 9.30 16.92 -11.16
CA ARG A 435 8.38 18.00 -10.82
C ARG A 435 7.50 17.63 -9.62
N LEU A 436 6.97 16.41 -9.56
CA LEU A 436 6.22 15.93 -8.40
C LEU A 436 7.06 16.00 -7.11
N PHE A 437 8.35 15.67 -7.17
CA PHE A 437 9.27 15.83 -6.04
C PHE A 437 9.33 17.28 -5.53
N GLN A 438 9.25 18.27 -6.43
CA GLN A 438 9.30 19.68 -6.07
C GLN A 438 7.97 20.19 -5.49
N HIS A 439 6.84 19.91 -6.17
CA HIS A 439 5.54 20.50 -5.81
C HIS A 439 4.66 19.61 -4.91
N GLN A 440 5.01 18.33 -4.72
CA GLN A 440 4.38 17.39 -3.77
C GLN A 440 2.87 17.17 -3.95
N SER A 441 2.31 17.42 -5.14
CA SER A 441 0.86 17.48 -5.40
C SER A 441 0.45 16.60 -6.56
N LEU A 442 -0.26 15.51 -6.26
CA LEU A 442 -0.75 14.58 -7.29
C LEU A 442 -1.73 15.24 -8.27
N LYS A 443 -2.49 16.26 -7.84
CA LYS A 443 -3.38 17.01 -8.74
C LYS A 443 -2.62 17.81 -9.80
N ILE A 444 -1.47 18.39 -9.43
CA ILE A 444 -0.61 19.08 -10.40
C ILE A 444 -0.01 18.07 -11.37
N LEU A 445 0.48 16.92 -10.88
CA LEU A 445 0.96 15.84 -11.76
C LEU A 445 -0.11 15.40 -12.77
N ILE A 446 -1.35 15.16 -12.33
CA ILE A 446 -2.46 14.79 -13.21
C ILE A 446 -2.71 15.87 -14.26
N ARG A 447 -2.69 17.16 -13.86
CA ARG A 447 -2.81 18.29 -14.80
C ARG A 447 -1.72 18.23 -15.88
N GLU A 448 -0.46 18.08 -15.47
CA GLU A 448 0.70 18.07 -16.35
C GLU A 448 0.71 16.88 -17.32
N ILE A 449 0.10 15.75 -16.93
CA ILE A 449 -0.13 14.61 -17.82
C ILE A 449 -1.22 14.94 -18.85
N ILE A 450 -2.36 15.49 -18.42
CA ILE A 450 -3.47 15.79 -19.34
C ILE A 450 -3.12 16.92 -20.33
N GLU A 451 -2.29 17.88 -19.92
CA GLU A 451 -1.76 18.94 -20.78
C GLU A 451 -0.72 18.44 -21.79
N SER A 452 -0.24 17.20 -21.64
CA SER A 452 0.85 16.69 -22.45
C SER A 452 0.37 16.22 -23.85
N PRO A 453 1.23 16.26 -24.88
CA PRO A 453 0.91 15.71 -26.20
C PRO A 453 0.51 14.23 -26.13
N GLU A 454 1.18 13.44 -25.29
CA GLU A 454 1.04 11.98 -25.17
C GLU A 454 -0.34 11.58 -24.66
N PHE A 455 -1.01 12.43 -23.87
CA PHE A 455 -2.41 12.20 -23.49
C PHE A 455 -3.35 12.14 -24.71
N ASN A 456 -2.98 12.79 -25.82
CA ASN A 456 -3.79 12.86 -27.04
C ASN A 456 -3.49 11.75 -28.06
N GLU A 457 -2.48 10.92 -27.85
CA GLU A 457 -2.03 9.90 -28.80
C GLU A 457 -2.96 8.69 -28.83
N VAL A 458 -3.41 8.22 -27.66
CA VAL A 458 -4.32 7.06 -27.57
C VAL A 458 -5.77 7.52 -27.68
N PRO A 459 -6.52 7.10 -28.74
CA PRO A 459 -7.91 7.45 -28.90
C PRO A 459 -8.80 6.83 -27.81
N ILE A 460 -9.96 7.44 -27.57
CA ILE A 460 -10.92 6.96 -26.59
C ILE A 460 -11.49 5.61 -27.08
N VAL A 461 -11.09 4.51 -26.44
CA VAL A 461 -11.75 3.22 -26.65
C VAL A 461 -13.08 3.25 -25.88
N LEU A 462 -14.12 3.79 -26.50
CA LEU A 462 -15.48 3.82 -25.94
C LEU A 462 -16.16 2.43 -25.92
N ASP A 463 -15.43 1.38 -26.28
CA ASP A 463 -15.98 0.08 -26.65
C ASP A 463 -16.10 -0.93 -25.50
N ARG A 464 -16.06 -0.47 -24.23
CA ARG A 464 -16.39 -1.32 -23.09
C ARG A 464 -17.91 -1.43 -22.94
N GLY A 465 -18.55 -2.14 -23.88
CA GLY A 465 -19.80 -2.90 -23.72
C GLY A 465 -20.84 -2.39 -22.72
N LEU A 466 -21.11 -1.09 -22.65
CA LEU A 466 -22.30 -0.57 -21.99
C LEU A 466 -23.44 -0.83 -22.97
N ALA A 467 -24.01 -2.04 -22.86
CA ALA A 467 -25.30 -2.35 -23.44
C ALA A 467 -26.24 -1.20 -23.08
N SER A 468 -26.84 -0.62 -24.12
CA SER A 468 -27.81 0.46 -24.02
C SER A 468 -29.03 -0.01 -23.23
N GLU A 469 -29.01 0.18 -21.91
CA GLU A 469 -30.24 0.31 -21.13
C GLU A 469 -30.76 1.73 -21.31
N GLU A 470 -31.24 2.02 -22.53
CA GLU A 470 -32.28 3.02 -22.75
C GLU A 470 -33.58 2.25 -23.00
N SER A 471 -34.40 2.13 -21.95
CA SER A 471 -35.85 1.96 -22.04
C SER A 471 -36.50 2.79 -20.94
#